data_AF-A0A8J3UDN9-F1
#
_entry.id   AF-A0A8J3UDN9-F1
#
_cell.length_a   1.000
_cell.length_b   1.000
_cell.length_c   1.000
_cell.angle_alpha   90.00
_cell.angle_beta   90.00
_cell.angle_gamma   90.00
#
_symmetry.space_group_name_H-M   'P 1'
#
loop_
_entity.id
_entity.type
_entity.pdbx_description
1 polymer ?
#
loop_
_entity_poly.entity_id
_entity_poly.type
_entity_poly.pdbx_seq_one_letter_code
_entity_poly.pdbx_strand_id
1 'polypeptide(L)'
;MPPPEVEELKSRALKIHKLADDVEKLADTVHTEAGKMEWSGPLTDRVRGEIRTWKTRCGNAAGLLREEADRLNSQARDMLKP
;
A
#
# COMPACT_ATOMS: atom_id res chain seq x y z
N MET A 1 -25.78 18.62 1.37
CA MET A 1 -25.27 17.23 1.47
C MET A 1 -24.57 16.94 0.16
N PRO A 2 -23.31 16.44 0.15
CA PRO A 2 -22.64 16.08 -1.09
C PRO A 2 -23.44 15.01 -1.85
N PRO A 3 -23.35 14.97 -3.19
CA PRO A 3 -24.00 13.93 -4.00
C PRO A 3 -23.60 12.51 -3.53
N PRO A 4 -24.49 11.51 -3.57
CA PRO A 4 -24.17 10.14 -3.16
C PRO A 4 -22.92 9.57 -3.86
N GLU A 5 -22.72 9.92 -5.13
CA GLU A 5 -21.56 9.53 -5.93
C GLU A 5 -20.24 10.09 -5.38
N VAL A 6 -20.26 11.33 -4.87
CA VAL A 6 -19.08 11.95 -4.25
C VAL A 6 -18.70 11.24 -2.96
N GLU A 7 -19.69 10.85 -2.15
CA GLU A 7 -19.45 10.10 -0.92
C GLU A 7 -18.98 8.66 -1.20
N GLU A 8 -19.49 8.02 -2.25
CA GLU A 8 -18.99 6.73 -2.69
C GLU A 8 -17.52 6.79 -3.12
N LEU A 9 -17.15 7.79 -3.94
CA LEU A 9 -15.77 7.99 -4.39
C LEU A 9 -14.81 8.20 -3.21
N LYS A 10 -15.18 9.05 -2.25
CA LYS A 10 -14.40 9.27 -1.02
C LYS A 10 -14.28 8.01 -0.17
N SER A 11 -15.37 7.27 0.00
CA SER A 11 -15.38 6.01 0.75
C SER A 11 -14.47 4.96 0.10
N ARG A 12 -14.49 4.86 -1.23
CA ARG A 12 -13.59 3.99 -1.99
C ARG A 12 -12.13 4.43 -1.86
N ALA A 13 -11.84 5.72 -2.02
CA ALA A 13 -10.50 6.27 -1.86
C ALA A 13 -9.93 5.93 -0.47
N LEU A 14 -10.72 6.12 0.60
CA LEU A 14 -10.32 5.79 1.97
C LEU A 14 -9.98 4.30 2.13
N LYS A 15 -10.80 3.40 1.59
CA LYS A 15 -10.55 1.94 1.65
C LYS A 15 -9.28 1.55 0.91
N ILE A 16 -9.03 2.17 -0.25
CA ILE A 16 -7.84 1.90 -1.06
C ILE A 16 -6.58 2.43 -0.35
N HIS A 17 -6.63 3.63 0.22
CA HIS A 17 -5.53 4.17 1.05
C HIS A 17 -5.20 3.24 2.21
N LYS A 18 -6.23 2.77 2.93
CA LYS A 18 -6.03 1.81 4.02
C LYS A 18 -5.39 0.51 3.55
N LEU A 19 -5.83 -0.02 2.40
CA LEU A 19 -5.22 -1.21 1.81
C LEU A 19 -3.74 -1.01 1.46
N ALA A 20 -3.38 0.17 0.92
CA ALA A 20 -1.99 0.50 0.65
C ALA A 20 -1.14 0.48 1.93
N ASP A 21 -1.64 1.08 3.01
CA ASP A 21 -0.97 1.11 4.31
C ASP A 21 -0.82 -0.30 4.89
N ASP A 22 -1.86 -1.13 4.80
CA ASP A 22 -1.82 -2.52 5.29
C ASP A 22 -0.79 -3.36 4.51
N VAL A 23 -0.72 -3.21 3.19
CA VAL A 23 0.25 -3.92 2.32
C VAL A 23 1.69 -3.53 2.65
N GLU A 24 1.96 -2.23 2.78
CA GLU A 24 3.30 -1.73 3.09
C GLU A 24 3.73 -2.15 4.49
N LYS A 25 2.86 -1.98 5.49
CA LYS A 25 3.13 -2.35 6.88
C LYS A 25 3.42 -3.83 7.05
N LEU A 26 2.68 -4.70 6.36
CA LEU A 26 2.91 -6.14 6.41
C LEU A 26 4.32 -6.49 5.89
N ALA A 27 4.69 -5.93 4.74
CA ALA A 27 5.99 -6.18 4.12
C ALA A 27 7.15 -5.63 4.96
N ASP A 28 6.99 -4.44 5.54
CA ASP A 28 7.95 -3.83 6.46
C ASP A 28 8.14 -4.67 7.73
N THR A 29 7.04 -5.18 8.30
CA THR A 29 7.08 -6.02 9.51
C THR A 29 7.90 -7.28 9.25
N VAL A 30 7.59 -8.02 8.18
CA VAL A 30 8.33 -9.25 7.84
C VAL A 30 9.79 -8.95 7.55
N HIS A 31 10.10 -7.89 6.81
CA HIS A 31 11.48 -7.50 6.55
C HIS A 31 12.25 -7.19 7.84
N THR A 32 11.60 -6.49 8.76
CA THR A 32 12.16 -6.13 10.07
C THR A 32 12.40 -7.35 10.94
N GLU A 33 11.40 -8.24 11.06
CA GLU A 33 11.54 -9.46 11.85
C GLU A 33 12.61 -10.39 11.28
N ALA A 34 12.67 -10.55 9.95
CA ALA A 34 13.74 -11.31 9.29
C ALA A 34 15.13 -10.73 9.54
N GLY A 35 15.24 -9.41 9.71
CA GLY A 35 16.49 -8.72 10.05
C GLY A 35 16.96 -8.94 11.49
N LYS A 36 16.06 -9.26 12.42
CA LYS A 36 16.37 -9.52 13.83
C LYS A 36 16.86 -10.94 14.11
N MET A 37 16.57 -11.88 13.21
CA MET A 37 16.87 -13.28 13.42
C MET A 37 18.30 -13.62 13.01
N GLU A 38 19.00 -14.39 13.84
CA GLU A 38 20.27 -15.01 13.48
C GLU A 38 20.02 -16.26 12.63
N TRP A 39 20.20 -16.09 11.32
CA TRP A 39 20.09 -17.17 10.35
C TRP A 39 21.48 -17.67 9.97
N SER A 40 21.60 -18.99 9.78
CA SER A 40 22.81 -19.62 9.25
C SER A 40 22.44 -20.70 8.25
N GLY A 41 23.39 -21.01 7.36
CA GLY A 41 23.23 -22.01 6.32
C GLY A 41 23.29 -21.45 4.90
N PRO A 42 23.40 -22.33 3.89
CA PRO A 42 23.71 -21.94 2.52
C PRO A 42 22.62 -21.12 1.82
N LEU A 43 21.43 -21.03 2.40
CA LEU A 43 20.27 -20.34 1.80
C LEU A 43 19.94 -18.98 2.45
N THR A 44 20.63 -18.61 3.53
CA THR A 44 20.30 -17.42 4.33
C THR A 44 20.23 -16.14 3.50
N ASP A 45 21.26 -15.87 2.70
CA ASP A 45 21.31 -14.63 1.90
C ASP A 45 20.27 -14.61 0.78
N ARG A 46 19.96 -15.78 0.22
CA ARG A 46 18.90 -15.93 -0.79
C ARG A 46 17.55 -15.55 -0.21
N VAL A 47 17.17 -16.13 0.93
CA VAL A 47 15.87 -15.84 1.57
C VAL A 47 15.78 -14.36 1.97
N ARG A 48 16.86 -13.78 2.51
CA ARG A 48 16.93 -12.33 2.80
C ARG A 48 16.72 -11.48 1.55
N GLY A 49 17.31 -11.89 0.42
CA GLY A 49 17.14 -11.24 -0.88
C GLY A 49 15.70 -11.33 -1.41
N GLU A 50 15.06 -12.49 -1.26
CA GLU A 50 13.66 -12.70 -1.64
C GLU A 50 12.71 -11.84 -0.79
N ILE A 51 12.93 -11.74 0.53
CA ILE A 51 12.15 -10.85 1.41
C ILE A 51 12.34 -9.38 1.04
N ARG A 52 13.57 -8.95 0.76
CA ARG A 52 13.83 -7.57 0.31
C ARG A 52 13.12 -7.28 -1.01
N THR A 53 13.17 -8.22 -1.96
CA THR A 53 12.49 -8.09 -3.26
C THR A 53 10.98 -8.01 -3.08
N TRP A 54 10.41 -8.84 -2.22
CA TRP A 54 8.99 -8.80 -1.90
C TRP A 54 8.59 -7.47 -1.27
N LYS A 55 9.39 -6.95 -0.32
CA LYS A 55 9.20 -5.61 0.27
C LYS A 55 9.12 -4.52 -0.80
N THR A 56 10.07 -4.49 -1.73
CA THR A 56 10.06 -3.52 -2.84
C THR A 56 8.79 -3.64 -3.69
N ARG A 57 8.35 -4.86 -4.02
CA ARG A 57 7.13 -5.07 -4.81
C ARG A 57 5.88 -4.60 -4.07
N CYS A 58 5.78 -4.86 -2.77
CA CYS A 58 4.70 -4.37 -1.93
C CYS A 58 4.68 -2.83 -1.86
N GLY A 59 5.85 -2.19 -1.70
CA GLY A 59 5.96 -0.73 -1.72
C GLY A 59 5.49 -0.13 -3.05
N ASN A 60 5.87 -0.72 -4.18
CA ASN A 60 5.39 -0.29 -5.50
C ASN A 60 3.86 -0.46 -5.63
N ALA A 61 3.31 -1.59 -5.18
CA ALA A 61 1.87 -1.82 -5.21
C ALA A 61 1.11 -0.83 -4.30
N ALA A 62 1.61 -0.56 -3.10
CA ALA A 62 1.06 0.45 -2.20
C ALA A 62 1.09 1.84 -2.83
N GLY A 63 2.18 2.20 -3.53
CA GLY A 63 2.26 3.45 -4.30
C GLY A 63 1.15 3.58 -5.35
N LEU A 64 0.95 2.55 -6.18
CA LEU A 64 -0.12 2.53 -7.20
C LEU A 64 -1.53 2.63 -6.58
N LEU A 65 -1.74 1.99 -5.42
CA LEU A 65 -3.00 2.10 -4.69
C LEU A 65 -3.25 3.52 -4.20
N ARG A 66 -2.22 4.20 -3.67
CA ARG A 66 -2.34 5.61 -3.23
C ARG A 66 -2.64 6.54 -4.40
N GLU A 67 -1.96 6.37 -5.53
CA GLU A 67 -2.23 7.13 -6.75
C GLU A 67 -3.69 6.99 -7.19
N GLU A 68 -4.24 5.77 -7.16
CA GLU A 68 -5.63 5.53 -7.51
C GLU A 68 -6.59 6.17 -6.49
N ALA A 69 -6.31 6.08 -5.19
CA ALA A 69 -7.11 6.73 -4.16
C ALA A 69 -7.12 8.26 -4.32
N ASP A 70 -5.97 8.86 -4.64
CA ASP A 70 -5.84 10.29 -4.89
C ASP A 70 -6.56 10.71 -6.18
N ARG A 71 -6.57 9.86 -7.21
CA ARG A 71 -7.36 10.05 -8.42
C ARG A 71 -8.86 10.10 -8.10
N LEU A 72 -9.37 9.17 -7.29
CA LEU A 72 -10.78 9.16 -6.86
C LEU A 72 -11.14 10.40 -6.03
N ASN A 73 -10.27 10.82 -5.13
CA ASN A 73 -10.45 12.06 -4.36
C ASN A 73 -10.45 13.31 -5.25
N SER A 74 -9.64 13.32 -6.31
CA SER A 74 -9.62 14.41 -7.29
C SER A 74 -10.90 14.44 -8.11
N GLN A 75 -11.37 13.29 -8.59
CA GLN A 75 -12.65 13.17 -9.27
C GLN A 75 -13.82 13.65 -8.40
N ALA A 76 -13.85 13.26 -7.12
CA ALA A 76 -14.87 13.70 -6.17
C ALA A 76 -14.85 15.23 -5.95
N ARG A 77 -13.67 15.86 -5.95
CA ARG A 77 -13.53 17.33 -5.86
C ARG A 77 -13.98 18.01 -7.14
N ASP A 78 -13.65 17.45 -8.29
CA ASP A 78 -14.03 18.02 -9.59
C ASP A 78 -15.54 18.02 -9.80
N MET A 79 -16.25 17.00 -9.31
CA MET A 79 -17.72 16.94 -9.33
C MET A 79 -18.41 18.01 -8.46
N LEU A 80 -17.68 18.64 -7.53
CA LEU A 80 -18.19 19.72 -6.69
C LEU A 80 -17.87 21.11 -7.26
N LYS A 81 -17.14 21.17 -8.40
CA LYS A 81 -16.89 22.44 -9.09
C LYS A 81 -18.19 22.90 -9.76
N PRO A 82 -18.51 24.21 -9.68
CA PRO A 82 -19.73 24.78 -10.27
C PRO A 82 -19.73 24.75 -11.79
#